data_AF-A0AAV2TH25-F1
#
_entry.id   AF-A0AAV2TH25-F1
#
_cell.length_a   1.000
_cell.length_b   1.000
_cell.length_c   1.000
_cell.angle_alpha   90.00
_cell.angle_beta   90.00
_cell.angle_gamma   90.00
#
_symmetry.space_group_name_H-M   'P 1'
#
loop_
_entity.id
_entity.type
_entity.pdbx_description
1 polymer ?
#
loop_
_entity_poly.entity_id
_entity_poly.type
_entity_poly.pdbx_seq_one_letter_code
_entity_poly.pdbx_strand_id
1 'polypeptide(L)'
;MKVKELSLYSEYPDEHTKYTLEPRPLNTVESHLVGYISPFRRVVQDWLSSAKVSTEESVVKVSSTSASLFERLKNEPSILARGGFITVCGLGGVVLGYRGGAFRKLFYATCAASLATTACYPSATYAYCRKGLTASCEQLQTWKKELSRKL
;
A
#
# COMPACT_ATOMS: atom_id res chain seq x y z
N MET A 1 44.49 -4.74 14.96
CA MET A 1 44.44 -6.20 14.80
C MET A 1 43.26 -6.55 13.91
N LYS A 2 43.48 -7.29 12.81
CA LYS A 2 42.40 -7.73 11.91
C LYS A 2 41.85 -9.05 12.44
N VAL A 3 40.52 -9.18 12.50
CA VAL A 3 39.80 -10.35 13.05
C VAL A 3 40.18 -11.69 12.38
N LYS A 4 40.78 -11.63 11.17
CA LYS A 4 41.21 -12.78 10.38
C LYS A 4 42.47 -13.50 10.89
N GLU A 5 43.15 -12.99 11.91
CA GLU A 5 44.40 -13.58 12.44
C GLU A 5 44.18 -14.52 13.64
N LEU A 6 42.92 -14.77 14.03
CA LEU A 6 42.61 -15.76 15.07
C LEU A 6 42.57 -17.16 14.45
N SER A 7 43.32 -18.10 15.04
CA SER A 7 43.45 -19.51 14.61
C SER A 7 42.13 -20.28 14.52
N LEU A 8 41.05 -19.74 15.08
CA LEU A 8 39.72 -20.31 14.99
C LEU A 8 39.01 -20.04 13.64
N TYR A 9 39.51 -19.09 12.84
CA TYR A 9 38.90 -18.66 11.56
C TYR A 9 39.83 -18.84 10.34
N SER A 10 41.00 -19.48 10.49
CA SER A 10 41.94 -19.72 9.39
C SER A 10 41.43 -20.75 8.38
N GLU A 11 40.52 -21.62 8.82
CA GLU A 11 39.91 -22.65 7.98
C GLU A 11 38.52 -22.16 7.54
N TYR A 12 38.51 -21.15 6.68
CA TYR A 12 37.29 -20.81 5.95
C TYR A 12 37.26 -21.71 4.71
N PRO A 13 36.27 -22.60 4.57
CA PRO A 13 36.19 -23.48 3.40
C PRO A 13 36.08 -22.63 2.12
N ASP A 14 36.86 -22.99 1.10
CA ASP A 14 36.93 -22.30 -0.19
C ASP A 14 35.54 -22.07 -0.79
N GLU A 15 35.39 -20.95 -1.49
CA GLU A 15 34.13 -20.42 -2.06
C GLU A 15 33.41 -21.40 -3.02
N HIS A 16 34.09 -22.48 -3.44
CA HIS A 16 33.60 -23.50 -4.36
C HIS A 16 33.27 -24.86 -3.71
N THR A 17 33.27 -24.95 -2.39
CA THR A 17 32.92 -26.20 -1.70
C THR A 17 31.42 -26.46 -1.84
N LYS A 18 31.04 -27.49 -2.62
CA LYS A 18 29.63 -27.87 -2.83
C LYS A 18 29.09 -28.58 -1.59
N TYR A 19 28.39 -27.84 -0.74
CA TYR A 19 27.69 -28.41 0.42
C TYR A 19 26.51 -29.27 -0.04
N THR A 20 26.59 -30.57 0.18
CA THR A 20 25.43 -31.46 0.07
C THR A 20 24.71 -31.45 1.41
N LEU A 21 23.50 -30.87 1.42
CA LEU A 21 22.62 -30.82 2.58
C LEU A 21 22.09 -32.22 2.88
N GLU A 22 22.77 -32.94 3.75
CA GLU A 22 22.27 -34.20 4.32
C GLU A 22 21.22 -33.87 5.40
N PRO A 23 19.96 -34.33 5.27
CA PRO A 23 18.96 -34.10 6.28
C PRO A 23 19.34 -34.85 7.56
N ARG A 24 19.49 -34.11 8.67
CA ARG A 24 19.72 -34.68 10.00
C ARG A 24 18.66 -35.75 10.31
N PRO A 25 19.04 -36.95 10.79
CA PRO A 25 18.05 -37.97 11.15
C PRO A 25 17.20 -37.47 12.32
N LEU A 26 15.89 -37.41 12.11
CA LEU A 26 14.93 -36.90 13.10
C LEU A 26 14.68 -37.95 14.19
N ASN A 27 14.61 -37.51 15.44
CA ASN A 27 14.12 -38.35 16.54
C ASN A 27 12.63 -38.66 16.36
N THR A 28 12.13 -39.74 16.96
CA THR A 28 10.71 -40.18 16.85
C THR A 28 9.70 -39.08 17.23
N VAL A 29 10.07 -38.19 18.17
CA VAL A 29 9.22 -37.07 18.57
C VAL A 29 9.28 -35.93 17.54
N GLU A 30 10.44 -35.70 16.92
CA GLU A 30 10.60 -34.67 15.89
C GLU A 30 9.89 -35.05 14.59
N SER A 31 9.82 -36.33 14.22
CA SER A 31 9.10 -36.76 13.01
C SER A 31 7.59 -36.50 13.09
N HIS A 32 6.97 -36.72 14.26
CA HIS A 32 5.57 -36.38 14.51
C HIS A 32 5.33 -34.86 14.49
N LEU A 33 6.25 -34.08 15.09
CA LEU A 33 6.15 -32.62 15.10
C LEU A 33 6.30 -32.03 13.70
N VAL A 34 7.25 -32.52 12.92
CA VAL A 34 7.50 -32.07 11.53
C VAL A 34 6.35 -32.48 10.61
N GLY A 35 5.73 -33.64 10.84
CA GLY A 35 4.49 -34.03 10.14
C GLY A 35 3.38 -33.00 10.32
N TYR A 36 3.23 -32.44 11.52
CA TYR A 36 2.20 -31.44 11.83
C TYR A 36 2.53 -30.03 11.30
N ILE A 37 3.80 -29.63 11.33
CA ILE A 37 4.24 -28.28 10.96
C ILE A 37 4.48 -28.14 9.44
N SER A 38 4.86 -29.22 8.76
CA SER A 38 5.14 -29.22 7.32
C SER A 38 4.00 -28.75 6.40
N PRO A 39 2.71 -29.11 6.61
CA PRO A 39 1.64 -28.60 5.75
C PRO A 39 1.45 -27.09 5.93
N PHE A 40 1.54 -26.60 7.16
CA PHE A 40 1.43 -25.17 7.45
C PHE A 40 2.56 -24.38 6.78
N ARG A 41 3.79 -24.89 6.85
CA ARG A 41 4.94 -24.28 6.18
C ARG A 41 4.75 -24.19 4.66
N ARG A 42 4.18 -25.24 4.03
CA ARG A 42 3.92 -25.27 2.59
C ARG A 42 2.85 -24.24 2.19
N VAL A 43 1.75 -24.15 2.93
CA VAL A 43 0.70 -23.15 2.68
C VAL A 43 1.24 -21.73 2.79
N VAL A 44 2.06 -21.45 3.81
CA VAL A 44 2.70 -20.15 3.97
C VAL A 44 3.71 -19.87 2.84
N GLN A 45 4.50 -20.87 2.42
CA GLN A 45 5.43 -20.71 1.31
C GLN A 45 4.72 -20.48 -0.04
N ASP A 46 3.61 -21.17 -0.30
CA ASP A 46 2.81 -21.01 -1.52
C ASP A 46 2.09 -19.66 -1.55
N TRP A 47 1.61 -19.21 -0.39
CA TRP A 47 1.02 -17.88 -0.26
C TRP A 47 2.07 -16.78 -0.45
N LEU A 48 3.26 -16.94 0.16
CA LEU A 48 4.34 -15.96 0.04
C LEU A 48 4.92 -15.92 -1.38
N SER A 49 5.03 -17.05 -2.07
CA SER A 49 5.49 -17.10 -3.47
C SER A 49 4.46 -16.46 -4.42
N SER A 50 3.17 -16.72 -4.20
CA SER A 50 2.08 -16.08 -4.95
C SER A 50 2.01 -14.57 -4.70
N ALA A 51 2.22 -14.15 -3.45
CA ALA A 51 2.28 -12.74 -3.09
C ALA A 51 3.49 -12.05 -3.75
N LYS A 52 4.65 -12.70 -3.78
CA LYS A 52 5.86 -12.21 -4.45
C LYS A 52 5.66 -11.96 -5.94
N VAL A 53 5.08 -12.91 -6.67
CA VAL A 53 4.81 -12.75 -8.12
C VAL A 53 3.94 -11.52 -8.40
N SER A 54 2.92 -11.28 -7.57
CA SER A 54 2.04 -10.10 -7.73
C SER A 54 2.71 -8.79 -7.29
N THR A 55 3.61 -8.85 -6.30
CA THR A 55 4.40 -7.67 -5.90
C THR A 55 5.48 -7.33 -6.90
N GLU A 56 6.11 -8.29 -7.56
CA GLU A 56 7.18 -8.04 -8.54
C GLU A 56 6.67 -7.22 -9.74
N GLU A 57 5.55 -7.61 -10.35
CA GLU A 57 4.95 -6.86 -11.45
C GLU A 57 4.45 -5.47 -11.03
N SER A 58 3.94 -5.36 -9.80
CA SER A 58 3.44 -4.11 -9.25
C SER A 58 4.59 -3.17 -8.88
N VAL A 59 5.68 -3.68 -8.33
CA VAL A 59 6.85 -2.89 -7.92
C VAL A 59 7.57 -2.32 -9.13
N VAL A 60 7.66 -3.07 -10.25
CA VAL A 60 8.25 -2.55 -11.50
C VAL A 60 7.37 -1.46 -12.14
N LYS A 61 6.04 -1.63 -12.14
CA LYS A 61 5.11 -0.58 -12.63
C LYS A 61 5.11 0.65 -11.72
N VAL A 62 5.15 0.46 -10.41
CA VAL A 62 5.19 1.57 -9.44
C VAL A 62 6.53 2.29 -9.49
N SER A 63 7.66 1.59 -9.63
CA SER A 63 8.98 2.23 -9.70
C SER A 63 9.12 3.09 -10.96
N SER A 64 8.76 2.57 -12.13
CA SER A 64 8.79 3.31 -13.40
C SER A 64 7.82 4.51 -13.39
N THR A 65 6.61 4.33 -12.88
CA THR A 65 5.63 5.42 -12.76
C THR A 65 6.10 6.46 -11.72
N SER A 66 6.68 6.03 -10.61
CA SER A 66 7.17 6.92 -9.56
C SER A 66 8.33 7.80 -10.04
N ALA A 67 9.23 7.29 -10.88
CA ALA A 67 10.33 8.07 -11.44
C ALA A 67 9.80 9.22 -12.33
N SER A 68 8.85 8.91 -13.22
CA SER A 68 8.25 9.94 -14.09
C SER A 68 7.42 10.97 -13.31
N LEU A 69 6.71 10.54 -12.27
CA LEU A 69 5.99 11.44 -11.36
C LEU A 69 6.95 12.30 -10.54
N PHE A 70 8.08 11.74 -10.11
CA PHE A 70 9.09 12.47 -9.36
C PHE A 70 9.76 13.55 -10.22
N GLU A 71 10.09 13.24 -11.48
CA GLU A 71 10.56 14.26 -12.43
C GLU A 71 9.51 15.35 -12.67
N ARG A 72 8.24 14.99 -12.81
CA ARG A 72 7.13 15.96 -12.94
C ARG A 72 7.00 16.85 -11.70
N LEU A 73 7.06 16.27 -10.50
CA LEU A 73 7.00 17.01 -9.22
C LEU A 73 8.21 17.92 -9.02
N LYS A 74 9.40 17.48 -9.44
CA LYS A 74 10.64 18.27 -9.35
C LYS A 74 10.61 19.51 -10.26
N ASN A 75 9.98 19.40 -11.42
CA ASN A 75 9.89 20.51 -12.38
C ASN A 75 8.82 21.55 -12.00
N GLU A 76 7.83 21.19 -11.17
CA GLU A 76 6.75 22.10 -10.74
C GLU A 76 6.64 22.21 -9.21
N PRO A 77 7.38 23.15 -8.57
CA PRO A 77 7.38 23.31 -7.11
C PRO A 77 6.00 23.75 -6.57
N SER A 78 5.19 24.39 -7.40
CA SER A 78 3.82 24.80 -7.07
C SER A 78 2.92 23.60 -6.79
N ILE A 79 3.03 22.51 -7.56
CA ILE A 79 2.23 21.30 -7.37
C ILE A 79 2.67 20.57 -6.09
N LEU A 80 3.96 20.54 -5.80
CA LEU A 80 4.48 19.92 -4.58
C LEU A 80 4.01 20.65 -3.32
N ALA A 81 4.05 21.99 -3.31
CA ALA A 81 3.56 22.80 -2.19
C ALA A 81 2.05 22.59 -1.95
N ARG A 82 1.27 22.54 -3.04
CA ARG A 82 -0.16 22.27 -3.03
C ARG A 82 -0.50 20.87 -2.51
N GLY A 83 0.22 19.86 -2.98
CA GLY A 83 0.12 18.48 -2.49
C GLY A 83 0.46 18.39 -1.00
N GLY A 84 1.55 19.02 -0.57
CA GLY A 84 1.95 19.10 0.84
C GLY A 84 0.89 19.77 1.72
N PHE A 85 0.26 20.84 1.24
CA PHE A 85 -0.84 21.48 1.98
C PHE A 85 -2.03 20.52 2.17
N ILE A 86 -2.43 19.80 1.12
CA ILE A 86 -3.55 18.85 1.18
C ILE A 86 -3.23 17.69 2.13
N THR A 87 -2.00 17.16 2.13
CA THR A 87 -1.62 16.08 3.04
C THR A 87 -1.60 16.53 4.50
N VAL A 88 -1.11 17.73 4.79
CA VAL A 88 -1.15 18.32 6.13
C VAL A 88 -2.60 18.55 6.58
N CYS A 89 -3.48 19.05 5.71
CA CYS A 89 -4.90 19.18 6.03
C CYS A 89 -5.57 17.82 6.27
N GLY A 90 -5.24 16.80 5.46
CA GLY A 90 -5.77 15.44 5.65
C GLY A 90 -5.34 14.83 6.98
N LEU A 91 -4.05 14.93 7.33
CA LEU A 91 -3.51 14.52 8.63
C LEU A 91 -4.14 15.32 9.76
N GLY A 92 -4.32 16.63 9.58
CA GLY A 92 -5.06 17.50 10.51
C GLY A 92 -6.47 16.97 10.76
N GLY A 93 -7.20 16.59 9.71
CA GLY A 93 -8.52 15.97 9.82
C GLY A 93 -8.52 14.66 10.60
N VAL A 94 -7.49 13.82 10.44
CA VAL A 94 -7.32 12.59 11.24
C VAL A 94 -7.12 12.93 12.73
N VAL A 95 -6.29 13.94 13.03
CA VAL A 95 -6.01 14.40 14.40
C VAL A 95 -7.27 14.98 15.05
N LEU A 96 -8.03 15.81 14.33
CA LEU A 96 -9.33 16.32 14.79
C LEU A 96 -10.34 15.19 15.05
N GLY A 97 -10.27 14.10 14.28
CA GLY A 97 -11.07 12.88 14.48
C GLY A 97 -10.53 11.91 15.54
N TYR A 98 -9.44 12.24 16.26
CA TYR A 98 -8.72 11.29 17.12
C TYR A 98 -9.61 10.64 18.19
N ARG A 99 -10.57 11.41 18.73
CA ARG A 99 -11.48 11.01 19.81
C ARG A 99 -12.67 10.16 19.36
N GLY A 100 -12.73 9.77 18.08
CA GLY A 100 -13.75 8.90 17.51
C GLY A 100 -13.21 7.56 17.00
N GLY A 101 -14.13 6.68 16.59
CA GLY A 101 -13.78 5.42 15.90
C GLY A 101 -13.16 5.64 14.52
N ALA A 102 -12.68 4.57 13.89
CA ALA A 102 -11.97 4.61 12.59
C ALA A 102 -12.78 5.30 11.48
N PHE A 103 -14.10 5.10 11.45
CA PHE A 103 -14.97 5.73 10.45
C PHE A 103 -15.00 7.26 10.57
N ARG A 104 -15.04 7.81 11.80
CA ARG A 104 -14.99 9.26 12.01
C ARG A 104 -13.65 9.83 11.53
N LYS A 105 -12.53 9.15 11.82
CA LYS A 105 -11.20 9.57 11.36
C LYS A 105 -11.14 9.67 9.84
N LEU A 106 -11.64 8.66 9.13
CA LEU A 106 -11.68 8.66 7.66
C LEU A 106 -12.58 9.77 7.11
N PHE A 107 -13.75 9.96 7.72
CA PHE A 107 -14.67 11.02 7.31
C PHE A 107 -14.04 12.41 7.48
N TYR A 108 -13.48 12.71 8.65
CA TYR A 108 -12.83 14.00 8.91
C TYR A 108 -11.60 14.21 8.03
N ALA A 109 -10.79 13.18 7.79
CA ALA A 109 -9.66 13.24 6.87
C ALA A 109 -10.10 13.57 5.44
N THR A 110 -11.16 12.90 4.96
CA THR A 110 -11.69 13.08 3.60
C THR A 110 -12.28 14.47 3.43
N CYS A 111 -13.06 14.95 4.40
CA CYS A 111 -13.60 16.31 4.40
C CYS A 111 -12.50 17.38 4.47
N ALA A 112 -11.50 17.20 5.32
CA ALA A 112 -10.40 18.15 5.43
C ALA A 112 -9.57 18.19 4.12
N ALA A 113 -9.28 17.03 3.54
CA ALA A 113 -8.58 16.94 2.26
C ALA A 113 -9.39 17.52 1.10
N SER A 114 -10.72 17.31 1.06
CA SER A 114 -11.57 17.85 0.00
C SER A 114 -11.70 19.37 0.08
N LEU A 115 -11.81 19.94 1.29
CA LEU A 115 -11.79 21.38 1.51
C LEU A 115 -10.44 21.98 1.08
N ALA A 116 -9.33 21.36 1.48
CA ALA A 116 -7.99 21.79 1.07
C ALA A 116 -7.82 21.73 -0.45
N THR A 117 -8.29 20.66 -1.10
CA THR A 117 -8.26 20.51 -2.56
C THR A 117 -9.09 21.58 -3.24
N THR A 118 -10.26 21.92 -2.70
CA THR A 118 -11.14 22.97 -3.22
C THR A 118 -10.49 24.34 -3.15
N ALA A 119 -9.85 24.68 -2.03
CA ALA A 119 -9.13 25.94 -1.87
C ALA A 119 -7.92 26.03 -2.81
N CYS A 120 -7.28 24.89 -3.06
CA CYS A 120 -6.05 24.79 -3.83
C CYS A 120 -6.27 24.68 -5.35
N TYR A 121 -7.40 24.12 -5.79
CA TYR A 121 -7.76 23.92 -7.20
C TYR A 121 -9.23 24.32 -7.47
N PRO A 122 -9.61 25.59 -7.27
CA PRO A 122 -11.01 26.02 -7.29
C PRO A 122 -11.69 25.83 -8.66
N SER A 123 -10.98 26.11 -9.76
CA SER A 123 -11.52 25.99 -11.13
C SER A 123 -11.79 24.54 -11.51
N ALA A 124 -10.83 23.64 -11.22
CA ALA A 124 -10.98 22.21 -11.47
C ALA A 124 -12.11 21.63 -10.59
N THR A 125 -12.11 21.92 -9.29
CA THR A 125 -13.14 21.43 -8.37
C THR A 125 -14.53 21.90 -8.79
N TYR A 126 -14.70 23.16 -9.19
CA TYR A 126 -15.99 23.66 -9.68
C TYR A 126 -16.48 22.89 -10.91
N ALA A 127 -15.60 22.63 -11.87
CA ALA A 127 -15.95 21.89 -13.09
C ALA A 127 -16.40 20.45 -12.78
N TYR A 128 -15.66 19.74 -11.91
CA TYR A 128 -16.03 18.38 -11.50
C TYR A 128 -17.32 18.36 -10.66
N CYS A 129 -17.46 19.29 -9.72
CA CYS A 129 -18.64 19.38 -8.87
C CYS A 129 -19.90 19.66 -9.70
N ARG A 130 -19.81 20.55 -10.69
CA ARG A 130 -20.93 20.84 -11.60
C ARG A 130 -21.33 19.62 -12.42
N LYS A 131 -20.35 18.90 -13.00
CA LYS A 131 -20.62 17.66 -13.76
C LYS A 131 -21.26 16.57 -12.91
N GLY A 132 -20.78 16.39 -11.67
CA GLY A 132 -21.37 15.44 -10.73
C GLY A 132 -22.81 15.82 -10.39
N LEU A 133 -23.05 17.09 -10.07
CA LEU A 133 -24.36 17.59 -9.69
C LEU A 133 -25.40 17.48 -10.82
N THR A 134 -25.00 17.75 -12.07
CA THR A 134 -25.89 17.57 -13.23
C THR A 134 -26.28 16.11 -13.41
N ALA A 135 -25.31 15.18 -13.34
CA ALA A 135 -25.57 13.75 -13.46
C ALA A 135 -26.46 13.22 -12.31
N SER A 136 -26.23 13.69 -11.08
CA SER A 136 -27.08 13.33 -9.93
C SER A 136 -28.50 13.90 -10.07
N CYS A 137 -28.65 15.11 -10.62
CA CYS A 137 -29.95 15.71 -10.84
C CYS A 137 -30.76 14.94 -11.91
N GLU A 138 -30.11 14.53 -13.00
CA GLU A 138 -30.73 13.69 -14.04
C GLU A 138 -31.23 12.36 -13.45
N GLN A 139 -30.43 11.72 -12.60
CA GLN A 139 -30.85 10.50 -11.88
C GLN A 139 -32.04 10.79 -10.96
N LEU A 140 -32.01 11.85 -10.14
CA LEU A 140 -33.16 12.16 -9.28
C LEU A 140 -34.44 12.40 -10.08
N GLN A 141 -34.33 12.99 -11.28
CA GLN A 141 -35.47 13.18 -12.18
C GLN A 141 -36.01 11.85 -12.73
N THR A 142 -35.15 10.89 -13.10
CA THR A 142 -35.60 9.57 -13.56
C THR A 142 -36.28 8.80 -12.42
N TRP A 143 -35.69 8.81 -11.23
CA TRP A 143 -36.27 8.20 -10.03
C TRP A 143 -37.62 8.83 -9.66
N LYS A 144 -37.75 10.16 -9.75
CA LYS A 144 -39.02 10.86 -9.54
C LYS A 144 -40.10 10.43 -10.54
N LYS A 145 -39.74 10.29 -11.83
CA LYS A 145 -40.66 9.82 -12.89
C LYS A 145 -41.08 8.37 -12.68
N GLU A 146 -40.19 7.53 -12.15
CA GLU A 146 -40.48 6.13 -11.84
C GLU A 146 -41.43 6.02 -10.64
N LEU A 147 -41.16 6.74 -9.55
CA LEU A 147 -42.03 6.82 -8.38
C LEU A 147 -43.43 7.33 -8.74
N SER A 148 -43.53 8.36 -9.58
CA SER A 148 -44.82 8.91 -10.03
C SER A 148 -45.61 8.00 -10.97
N ARG A 149 -44.98 6.97 -11.56
CA ARG A 149 -45.65 5.95 -12.39
C ARG A 149 -46.21 4.79 -11.55
N LYS A 150 -45.69 4.60 -10.34
CA LYS A 150 -46.08 3.51 -9.43
C LYS A 150 -47.16 3.92 -8.42
N LEU A 151 -47.41 5.21 -8.28
CA LEU A 151 -48.46 5.80 -7.46
C LEU A 151 -49.71 6.05 -8.32
#